data_AF-A1BQ89-F1
#
_entry.id   AF-A1BQ89-F1
#
_cell.length_a   1.000
_cell.length_b   1.000
_cell.length_c   1.000
_cell.angle_alpha   90.00
_cell.angle_beta   90.00
_cell.angle_gamma   90.00
#
_symmetry.space_group_name_H-M   'P 1'
#
loop_
_entity.id
_entity.type
_entity.pdbx_description
1 polymer ?
#
loop_
_entity_poly.entity_id
_entity_poly.type
_entity_poly.pdbx_seq_one_letter_code
_entity_poly.pdbx_strand_id
1 'polypeptide(L)'
;MVQSAAVEGLAIGLEKGVRVTKNARKMRQNRKRGAATKKTKVVRELVREITGFAPYERRMMELLLVIRKLLNSQRPVLELISAPRRSVMKS
;
A
#
# COMPACT_ATOMS: atom_id res chain seq x y z
N MET A 1 12.05 10.65 -21.49
CA MET A 1 11.81 11.83 -22.37
C MET A 1 11.48 11.33 -23.77
N VAL A 2 10.26 10.85 -23.97
CA VAL A 2 9.70 10.63 -25.31
C VAL A 2 8.32 11.26 -25.25
N GLN A 3 8.12 12.37 -25.95
CA GLN A 3 6.78 12.92 -26.20
C GLN A 3 6.58 12.83 -27.70
N SER A 4 5.60 12.01 -28.08
CA SER A 4 5.23 11.70 -29.46
C SER A 4 4.75 12.97 -30.17
N ALA A 5 5.37 13.30 -31.30
CA ALA A 5 5.23 14.59 -32.00
C ALA A 5 3.97 14.74 -32.87
N ALA A 6 2.84 14.10 -32.53
CA ALA A 6 1.72 13.96 -33.50
C ALA A 6 0.37 14.54 -33.06
N VAL A 7 0.17 14.95 -31.80
CA VAL A 7 -1.14 15.44 -31.33
C VAL A 7 -0.95 16.68 -30.45
N GLU A 8 -0.60 17.81 -31.05
CA GLU A 8 -0.51 19.09 -30.34
C GLU A 8 -1.67 20.01 -30.77
N GLY A 9 -2.37 20.64 -29.81
CA GLY A 9 -3.39 21.66 -30.09
C GLY A 9 -4.82 21.16 -30.35
N LEU A 10 -5.10 19.85 -30.24
CA LEU A 10 -6.47 19.34 -30.35
C LEU A 10 -7.32 19.66 -29.10
N ALA A 11 -8.59 20.00 -29.30
CA ALA A 11 -9.55 20.26 -28.20
C ALA A 11 -10.11 18.97 -27.54
N ILE A 12 -9.85 17.80 -28.14
CA ILE A 12 -10.43 16.50 -27.78
C ILE A 12 -9.30 15.46 -27.69
N GLY A 13 -9.35 14.56 -26.71
CA GLY A 13 -8.32 13.53 -26.46
C GLY A 13 -7.64 13.65 -25.08
N LEU A 14 -6.73 12.72 -24.78
CA LEU A 14 -6.01 12.65 -23.49
C LEU A 14 -4.90 13.71 -23.37
N GLU A 15 -4.22 14.02 -24.48
CA GLU A 15 -3.21 15.09 -24.59
C GLU A 15 -3.79 16.34 -25.26
N LYS A 16 -5.04 16.67 -24.90
CA LYS A 16 -5.74 17.84 -25.45
C LYS A 16 -5.20 19.17 -24.88
N GLY A 17 -5.35 20.20 -25.68
CA GLY A 17 -5.05 21.59 -25.34
C GLY A 17 -3.68 22.05 -25.86
N VAL A 18 -3.39 23.32 -25.57
CA VAL A 18 -2.11 23.95 -25.93
C VAL A 18 -1.02 23.42 -25.01
N ARG A 19 0.16 23.16 -25.58
CA ARG A 19 1.34 22.76 -24.82
C ARG A 19 1.81 23.91 -23.94
N VAL A 20 1.41 23.87 -22.67
CA VAL A 20 1.80 24.85 -21.65
C VAL A 20 2.72 24.19 -20.62
N THR A 21 3.77 24.91 -20.21
CA THR A 21 4.61 24.51 -19.08
C THR A 21 3.77 24.51 -17.80
N LYS A 22 3.46 23.33 -17.27
CA LYS A 22 2.64 23.19 -16.06
C LYS A 22 3.44 23.63 -14.84
N ASN A 23 2.94 24.62 -14.10
CA ASN A 23 3.55 25.04 -12.83
C ASN A 23 3.37 23.98 -11.74
N ALA A 24 4.47 23.60 -11.08
CA ALA A 24 4.43 22.76 -9.90
C ALA A 24 3.73 23.50 -8.75
N ARG A 25 2.53 23.05 -8.39
CA ARG A 25 1.78 23.66 -7.27
C ARG A 25 2.43 23.30 -5.94
N LYS A 26 2.72 24.30 -5.11
CA LYS A 26 3.14 24.10 -3.72
C LYS A 26 2.14 23.23 -2.96
N MET A 27 2.63 22.34 -2.10
CA MET A 27 1.78 21.51 -1.26
C MET A 27 0.93 22.39 -0.33
N ARG A 28 -0.39 22.30 -0.47
CA ARG A 28 -1.36 22.98 0.41
C ARG A 28 -1.51 22.25 1.74
N GLN A 29 -1.84 22.97 2.81
CA GLN A 29 -2.06 22.39 4.14
C GLN A 29 -3.16 21.32 4.16
N ASN A 30 -4.25 21.51 3.41
CA ASN A 30 -5.33 20.52 3.30
C ASN A 30 -4.83 19.16 2.78
N ARG A 31 -3.77 19.13 1.96
CA ARG A 31 -3.16 17.88 1.46
C ARG A 31 -2.36 17.13 2.52
N LYS A 32 -2.02 17.77 3.65
CA LYS A 32 -1.34 17.15 4.79
C LYS A 32 -2.31 16.55 5.81
N ARG A 33 -3.63 16.75 5.63
CA ARG A 33 -4.65 16.15 6.51
C ARG A 33 -4.56 14.63 6.43
N GLY A 34 -4.49 13.97 7.59
CA GLY A 34 -4.36 12.50 7.69
C GLY A 34 -2.92 11.99 7.71
N ALA A 35 -1.92 12.83 7.42
CA ALA A 35 -0.52 12.42 7.54
C ALA A 35 -0.12 12.29 9.02
N ALA A 36 0.42 11.13 9.39
CA ALA A 36 0.97 10.91 10.73
C ALA A 36 2.35 11.59 10.85
N THR A 37 2.42 12.65 11.65
CA THR A 37 3.66 13.33 12.01
C THR A 37 4.46 12.53 13.04
N LYS A 38 5.77 12.80 13.15
CA LYS A 38 6.66 12.13 14.14
C LYS A 38 6.09 12.18 15.56
N LYS A 39 5.59 13.36 15.98
CA LYS A 39 4.97 13.56 17.30
C LYS A 39 3.72 12.70 17.50
N THR A 40 2.82 12.68 16.51
CA THR A 40 1.58 11.90 16.60
C THR A 40 1.80 10.38 16.62
N LYS A 41 2.90 9.89 16.02
CA LYS A 41 3.24 8.46 16.09
C LYS A 41 3.68 8.05 17.49
N VAL A 42 4.63 8.80 18.06
CA VAL A 42 5.15 8.55 19.43
C VAL A 42 4.01 8.55 20.46
N VAL A 43 3.11 9.54 20.40
CA VAL A 43 1.98 9.60 21.33
C VAL A 43 1.02 8.42 21.15
N ARG A 44 0.73 7.99 19.91
CA ARG A 44 -0.15 6.85 19.65
C ARG A 44 0.46 5.51 20.07
N GLU A 45 1.78 5.36 19.94
CA GLU A 45 2.51 4.18 20.39
C GLU A 45 2.48 4.08 21.91
N LEU A 46 2.81 5.17 22.61
CA LEU A 46 2.80 5.25 24.07
C LEU A 46 1.40 4.96 24.64
N VAL A 47 0.35 5.57 24.08
CA VAL A 47 -1.03 5.33 24.55
C VAL A 47 -1.43 3.87 24.38
N ARG A 48 -1.09 3.23 23.24
CA ARG A 48 -1.42 1.81 23.00
C ARG A 48 -0.68 0.86 23.93
N GLU A 49 0.54 1.21 24.33
CA GLU A 49 1.29 0.45 25.33
C GLU A 49 0.61 0.49 26.70
N ILE A 50 0.14 1.67 27.13
CA ILE A 50 -0.48 1.86 28.45
C ILE A 50 -1.91 1.29 28.49
N THR A 51 -2.76 1.63 27.51
CA THR A 51 -4.19 1.28 27.55
C THR A 51 -4.47 -0.14 27.08
N GLY A 52 -3.51 -0.77 26.39
CA GLY A 52 -3.70 -2.05 25.72
C GLY A 52 -4.81 -1.99 24.67
N PHE A 53 -5.42 -3.14 24.40
CA PHE A 53 -6.48 -3.31 23.40
C PHE A 53 -7.87 -3.36 24.02
N ALA A 54 -8.82 -2.69 23.35
CA ALA A 54 -10.23 -2.79 23.68
C ALA A 54 -10.73 -4.24 23.53
N PRO A 55 -11.78 -4.64 24.28
CA PRO A 55 -12.29 -6.02 24.23
C PRO A 55 -12.75 -6.46 22.83
N TYR A 56 -13.17 -5.52 21.98
CA TYR A 56 -13.52 -5.81 20.58
C TYR A 56 -12.31 -6.02 19.69
N GLU A 57 -11.23 -5.27 19.91
CA GLU A 57 -9.98 -5.42 19.16
C GLU A 57 -9.31 -6.77 19.45
N ARG A 58 -9.34 -7.20 20.73
CA ARG A 58 -8.83 -8.52 21.13
C ARG A 58 -9.58 -9.68 20.47
N ARG A 59 -10.93 -9.65 20.51
CA ARG A 59 -11.77 -10.68 19.86
C ARG A 59 -11.53 -10.76 18.35
N MET A 60 -11.39 -9.62 17.67
CA MET A 60 -11.08 -9.62 16.23
C MET A 60 -9.71 -10.26 15.93
N MET A 61 -8.69 -9.97 16.75
CA MET A 61 -7.37 -10.59 16.60
C MET A 61 -7.40 -12.10 16.81
N GLU A 62 -8.12 -12.58 17.82
CA GLU A 62 -8.29 -14.01 18.07
C GLU A 62 -8.96 -14.73 16.89
N LEU A 63 -10.04 -14.14 16.33
CA LEU A 63 -10.71 -14.69 15.15
C LEU A 63 -9.76 -14.77 13.94
N LEU A 64 -8.97 -13.72 13.69
CA LEU A 64 -8.00 -13.71 12.60
C LEU A 64 -6.92 -14.78 12.78
N LEU A 65 -6.45 -15.03 14.01
CA LEU A 65 -5.48 -16.07 14.32
C LEU A 65 -6.05 -17.48 14.05
N VAL A 66 -7.30 -17.73 14.46
CA VAL A 66 -7.99 -19.01 14.22
C VAL A 66 -8.16 -19.24 12.72
N ILE A 67 -8.67 -18.24 11.99
CA ILE A 67 -8.87 -18.34 10.53
C ILE A 67 -7.55 -18.63 9.81
N ARG A 68 -6.45 -17.94 10.18
CA ARG A 68 -5.11 -18.17 9.64
C ARG A 68 -4.61 -19.58 9.92
N LYS A 69 -4.80 -20.09 11.15
CA LYS A 69 -4.40 -21.43 11.57
C LYS A 69 -5.14 -22.50 10.79
N LEU A 70 -6.46 -22.36 10.63
CA LEU A 70 -7.28 -23.28 9.84
C LEU A 70 -6.85 -23.28 8.37
N LEU A 71 -6.62 -22.11 7.78
CA LEU A 71 -6.17 -22.01 6.39
C LEU A 71 -4.80 -22.67 6.18
N ASN A 72 -3.84 -22.46 7.09
CA ASN A 72 -2.52 -23.09 7.01
C ASN A 72 -2.56 -24.59 7.31
N SER A 73 -3.48 -25.03 8.18
CA SER A 73 -3.71 -26.46 8.44
C SER A 73 -4.34 -27.18 7.25
N GLN A 74 -5.02 -26.46 6.36
CA GLN A 74 -5.61 -26.96 5.10
C GLN A 74 -4.65 -26.86 3.90
N ARG A 75 -3.38 -26.46 4.11
CA ARG A 75 -2.33 -26.46 3.07
C ARG A 75 -1.56 -27.78 2.84
N PRO A 76 -1.92 -28.99 3.31
CA PRO A 76 -1.04 -30.15 3.12
C PRO A 76 -1.06 -30.76 1.70
N VAL A 77 -1.68 -30.12 0.68
CA VAL A 77 -1.72 -30.70 -0.68
C VAL A 77 -1.40 -29.74 -1.84
N LEU A 78 -1.41 -28.42 -1.66
CA LEU A 78 -1.27 -27.45 -2.79
C LEU A 78 0.12 -26.79 -2.91
N GLU A 79 0.97 -26.85 -1.88
CA GLU A 79 2.34 -26.29 -1.94
C GLU A 79 3.37 -27.25 -2.57
N LEU A 80 3.03 -28.53 -2.80
CA LEU A 80 3.89 -29.47 -3.52
C LEU A 80 3.84 -29.32 -5.05
N ILE A 81 2.80 -28.66 -5.58
CA ILE A 81 2.58 -28.55 -7.03
C ILE A 81 3.13 -27.22 -7.60
N SER A 82 3.32 -26.18 -6.76
CA SER A 82 3.65 -24.82 -7.23
C SER A 82 4.97 -24.24 -6.70
N ALA A 83 5.74 -24.95 -5.86
CA ALA A 83 7.06 -24.48 -5.44
C ALA A 83 8.04 -24.51 -6.63
N PRO A 84 8.59 -23.38 -7.10
CA PRO A 84 9.63 -23.40 -8.13
C PRO A 84 10.87 -24.07 -7.51
N ARG A 85 11.27 -25.21 -8.08
CA ARG A 85 12.55 -25.88 -7.76
C ARG A 85 13.67 -24.86 -7.94
N ARG A 86 14.28 -24.42 -6.84
CA ARG A 86 15.51 -23.62 -6.87
C ARG A 86 16.54 -24.40 -7.68
N SER A 87 16.79 -23.94 -8.89
CA SER A 87 17.83 -24.47 -9.77
C SER A 87 19.18 -24.24 -9.09
N VAL A 88 19.78 -25.34 -8.64
CA VAL A 88 21.21 -25.40 -8.31
C VAL A 88 21.95 -25.31 -9.63
N MET A 89 22.65 -24.19 -9.88
CA MET A 89 23.81 -24.11 -10.78
C MET A 89 24.40 -22.71 -10.72
N LYS A 90 25.58 -22.57 -10.11
CA LYS A 90 26.81 -22.23 -10.83
C LYS A 90 28.03 -22.28 -9.91
N SER A 91 29.02 -23.02 -10.41
CA SER A 91 30.47 -22.84 -10.28
C SER A 91 30.93 -21.39 -10.28
#